data_AF-A0A2V8PWS1-F1
#
_entry.id   AF-A0A2V8PWS1-F1
#
_cell.length_a   1.000
_cell.length_b   1.000
_cell.length_c   1.000
_cell.angle_alpha   90.00
_cell.angle_beta   90.00
_cell.angle_gamma   90.00
#
_symmetry.space_group_name_H-M   'P 1'
#
loop_
_entity.id
_entity.type
_entity.pdbx_description
1 polymer ?
#
loop_
_entity_poly.entity_id
_entity_poly.type
_entity_poly.pdbx_seq_one_letter_code
_entity_poly.pdbx_strand_id
1 'polypeptide(L)'
;MEHIRYSVATCQTDMPNPIDRKSMRANTDRMLSMIDSAVAGAAPFLPVRLVIFPEFAHAAPVFETAAELLERLAVKIPNEHTKRLEEKARELDIY
;
A
#
# COMPACT_ATOMS: atom_id res chain seq x y z
N MET A 1 -22.66 -3.96 -24.48
CA MET A 1 -21.27 -4.04 -24.01
C MET A 1 -21.25 -5.06 -22.90
N GLU A 2 -20.48 -6.14 -23.01
CA GLU A 2 -20.20 -6.95 -21.83
C GLU A 2 -19.63 -6.01 -20.77
N HIS A 3 -20.28 -5.96 -19.61
CA HIS A 3 -19.82 -5.14 -18.50
C HIS A 3 -18.46 -5.66 -18.04
N ILE A 4 -17.47 -4.77 -17.95
CA ILE A 4 -16.18 -5.08 -17.32
C ILE A 4 -16.48 -5.64 -15.93
N ARG A 5 -16.13 -6.92 -15.68
CA ARG A 5 -16.46 -7.59 -14.41
C ARG A 5 -15.66 -7.03 -13.24
N TYR A 6 -14.39 -6.71 -13.50
CA TYR A 6 -13.47 -6.08 -12.58
C TYR A 6 -12.34 -5.39 -13.35
N SER A 7 -11.72 -4.40 -12.73
CA SER A 7 -10.47 -3.78 -13.18
C SER A 7 -9.43 -3.82 -12.05
N VAL A 8 -8.18 -3.53 -12.41
CA VAL A 8 -7.04 -3.51 -11.50
C VAL A 8 -6.40 -2.12 -11.58
N ALA A 9 -6.04 -1.55 -10.44
CA ALA A 9 -5.26 -0.33 -10.36
C ALA A 9 -3.82 -0.64 -9.94
N THR A 10 -2.85 -0.27 -10.79
CA THR A 10 -1.42 -0.39 -10.47
C THR A 10 -0.87 0.98 -10.06
N CYS A 11 -0.58 1.15 -8.78
CA CYS A 11 -0.24 2.44 -8.17
C CYS A 11 1.27 2.70 -8.18
N GLN A 12 1.74 3.55 -9.09
CA GLN A 12 3.13 4.00 -9.09
C GLN A 12 3.42 4.92 -7.89
N THR A 13 4.48 4.64 -7.15
CA THR A 13 4.85 5.38 -5.94
C THR A 13 6.18 6.10 -6.11
N ASP A 14 6.22 7.37 -5.73
CA ASP A 14 7.43 8.16 -5.55
C ASP A 14 7.31 8.88 -4.19
N MET A 15 7.93 8.29 -3.16
CA MET A 15 7.84 8.74 -1.77
C MET A 15 9.21 8.60 -1.11
N PRO A 16 9.57 9.49 -0.17
CA PRO A 16 10.76 9.32 0.64
C PRO A 16 10.77 7.97 1.38
N ASN A 17 11.93 7.31 1.40
CA ASN A 17 12.06 6.06 2.13
C ASN A 17 12.19 6.30 3.65
N PRO A 18 11.45 5.58 4.50
CA PRO A 18 11.61 5.69 5.95
C PRO A 18 13.00 5.17 6.38
N ILE A 19 13.54 5.78 7.44
CA ILE A 19 14.83 5.38 8.05
C ILE A 19 14.65 4.77 9.46
N ASP A 20 13.40 4.69 9.92
CA ASP A 20 12.99 4.03 11.16
C ASP A 20 11.52 3.56 11.06
N ARG A 21 11.08 2.72 12.01
CA ARG A 21 9.70 2.21 12.03
C ARG A 21 8.64 3.30 12.21
N LYS A 22 8.95 4.37 12.93
CA LYS A 22 7.95 5.44 13.21
C LYS A 22 7.60 6.21 11.93
N SER A 23 8.59 6.46 11.09
CA SER A 23 8.44 7.16 9.81
C SER A 23 7.67 6.34 8.77
N MET A 24 7.56 5.01 8.90
CA MET A 24 6.75 4.15 8.01
C MET A 24 5.27 4.54 7.98
N ARG A 25 4.77 5.17 9.05
CA ARG A 25 3.38 5.62 9.13
C ARG A 25 3.00 6.54 7.97
N ALA A 26 3.90 7.45 7.57
CA ALA A 26 3.66 8.37 6.47
C ALA A 26 3.42 7.64 5.15
N ASN A 27 4.20 6.58 4.88
CA ASN A 27 4.04 5.77 3.68
C ASN A 27 2.73 4.96 3.73
N THR A 28 2.37 4.42 4.90
CA THR A 28 1.04 3.79 5.07
C THR A 28 -0.09 4.78 4.78
N ASP A 29 -0.03 5.98 5.36
CA ASP A 29 -1.04 7.02 5.18
C ASP A 29 -1.20 7.40 3.69
N ARG A 30 -0.07 7.52 2.99
CA ARG A 30 -0.06 7.81 1.55
C ARG A 30 -0.61 6.66 0.71
N MET A 31 -0.26 5.41 1.00
CA MET A 31 -0.82 4.23 0.32
C MET A 31 -2.34 4.13 0.49
N LEU A 32 -2.87 4.38 1.69
CA LEU A 32 -4.32 4.40 1.95
C LEU A 32 -5.02 5.48 1.11
N SER A 33 -4.46 6.68 1.04
CA SER A 33 -4.97 7.76 0.19
C SER A 33 -4.93 7.41 -1.31
N MET A 34 -3.92 6.66 -1.77
CA MET A 34 -3.85 6.17 -3.15
C MET A 34 -4.94 5.13 -3.45
N ILE A 35 -5.23 4.23 -2.50
CA ILE A 35 -6.34 3.27 -2.61
C ILE A 35 -7.67 4.01 -2.79
N ASP A 36 -7.96 4.98 -1.92
CA ASP A 36 -9.19 5.78 -2.00
C ASP A 36 -9.29 6.49 -3.37
N SER A 37 -8.19 7.09 -3.82
CA SER A 37 -8.13 7.80 -5.11
C SER A 37 -8.33 6.86 -6.31
N ALA A 38 -7.75 5.66 -6.27
CA ALA A 38 -7.85 4.69 -7.35
C ALA A 38 -9.28 4.16 -7.51
N VAL A 39 -9.95 3.84 -6.40
CA VAL A 39 -11.33 3.35 -6.42
C VAL A 39 -12.31 4.47 -6.80
N ALA A 40 -12.21 5.64 -6.16
CA ALA A 40 -13.12 6.75 -6.41
C ALA A 40 -12.94 7.34 -7.82
N GLY A 41 -11.70 7.48 -8.31
CA GLY A 41 -11.42 8.05 -9.62
C GLY A 41 -11.82 7.14 -10.79
N ALA A 42 -11.90 5.83 -10.57
CA ALA A 42 -12.33 4.85 -11.55
C ALA A 42 -13.87 4.71 -11.62
N ALA A 43 -14.57 5.05 -10.54
CA ALA A 43 -16.02 4.99 -10.46
C ALA A 43 -16.71 6.09 -11.30
N PRO A 44 -17.91 5.83 -11.87
CA PRO A 44 -18.66 4.56 -11.89
C PRO A 44 -18.26 3.63 -13.05
N PHE A 45 -17.24 3.97 -13.82
CA PHE A 45 -16.97 3.34 -15.12
C PHE A 45 -16.19 2.04 -15.03
N LEU A 46 -15.29 1.91 -14.05
CA LEU A 46 -14.41 0.76 -13.88
C LEU A 46 -14.55 0.19 -12.45
N PRO A 47 -15.04 -1.06 -12.29
CA PRO A 47 -15.14 -1.69 -10.98
C PRO A 47 -13.77 -2.20 -10.51
N VAL A 48 -12.99 -1.34 -9.85
CA VAL A 48 -11.68 -1.71 -9.29
C VAL A 48 -11.88 -2.73 -8.18
N ARG A 49 -11.29 -3.92 -8.33
CA ARG A 49 -11.31 -4.99 -7.31
C ARG A 49 -9.95 -5.34 -6.77
N LEU A 50 -8.86 -4.90 -7.40
CA LEU A 50 -7.50 -5.15 -6.95
C LEU A 50 -6.68 -3.88 -7.08
N VAL A 51 -6.00 -3.48 -6.01
CA VAL A 51 -5.04 -2.36 -6.00
C VAL A 51 -3.66 -2.92 -5.69
N ILE A 52 -2.69 -2.64 -6.58
CA ILE A 52 -1.35 -3.19 -6.50
C ILE A 52 -0.35 -2.06 -6.29
N PHE A 53 0.56 -2.25 -5.33
CA PHE A 53 1.71 -1.38 -5.11
C PHE A 53 3.01 -2.09 -5.52
N PRO A 54 4.03 -1.33 -6.00
CA PRO A 54 5.36 -1.86 -6.25
C PRO A 54 5.99 -2.47 -5.00
N GLU A 55 6.98 -3.33 -5.24
CA GLU A 55 7.92 -3.72 -4.20
C GLU A 55 8.53 -2.47 -3.54
N PHE A 56 8.68 -2.52 -2.22
CA PHE A 56 9.22 -1.42 -1.41
C PHE A 56 8.40 -0.13 -1.32
N ALA A 57 7.18 -0.08 -1.86
CA ALA A 57 6.29 1.08 -1.72
C ALA A 57 6.09 1.52 -0.25
N HIS A 58 6.08 0.58 0.69
CA HIS A 58 6.00 0.89 2.11
C HIS A 58 7.36 1.29 2.71
N ALA A 59 8.39 0.47 2.52
CA ALA A 59 9.75 0.71 2.97
C ALA A 59 10.75 -0.17 2.19
N ALA A 60 11.80 0.46 1.65
CA ALA A 60 12.93 -0.19 1.01
C ALA A 60 14.05 -0.51 2.02
N PRO A 61 14.82 -1.59 1.80
CA PRO A 61 15.97 -1.94 2.62
C PRO A 61 17.17 -1.03 2.31
N VAL A 62 17.25 0.11 3.00
CA VAL A 62 18.28 1.15 2.73
C VAL A 62 19.57 1.00 3.54
N PHE A 63 19.65 0.01 4.44
CA PHE A 63 20.84 -0.26 5.24
C PHE A 63 21.66 -1.41 4.65
N GLU A 64 22.99 -1.31 4.76
CA GLU A 64 23.92 -2.24 4.13
C GLU A 64 23.85 -3.66 4.71
N THR A 65 23.48 -3.79 5.99
CA THR A 65 23.50 -5.08 6.69
C THR A 65 22.10 -5.53 7.09
N ALA A 66 21.88 -6.85 7.03
CA ALA A 66 20.65 -7.46 7.54
C ALA A 66 20.43 -7.17 9.03
N ALA A 67 21.49 -7.06 9.83
CA ALA A 67 21.39 -6.74 11.25
C ALA A 67 20.79 -5.34 11.47
N GLU A 68 21.27 -4.34 10.73
CA GLU A 68 20.74 -2.98 10.82
C GLU A 68 19.32 -2.88 10.25
N LEU A 69 19.02 -3.58 9.15
CA LEU A 69 17.65 -3.69 8.64
C LEU A 69 16.70 -4.28 9.68
N LEU A 70 17.11 -5.37 10.34
CA LEU A 70 16.32 -6.02 11.40
C LEU A 70 16.10 -5.09 12.59
N GLU A 71 17.12 -4.34 12.98
CA GLU A 71 17.04 -3.40 14.09
C GLU A 71 16.14 -2.21 13.78
N ARG A 72 16.23 -1.65 12.57
CA ARG A 72 15.66 -0.33 12.25
C ARG A 72 14.37 -0.35 11.44
N LEU A 73 14.23 -1.27 10.48
CA LEU A 73 13.13 -1.26 9.51
C LEU A 73 12.27 -2.52 9.52
N ALA A 74 12.82 -3.69 9.88
CA ALA A 74 12.04 -4.90 9.86
C ALA A 74 10.88 -4.82 10.87
N VAL A 75 9.71 -5.23 10.42
CA VAL A 75 8.48 -5.33 11.21
C VAL A 75 7.94 -6.75 11.11
N LYS A 76 7.33 -7.24 12.19
CA LYS A 76 6.62 -8.52 12.16
C LYS A 76 5.36 -8.38 11.30
N ILE A 77 4.89 -9.45 10.70
CA ILE A 77 3.56 -9.52 10.10
C ILE A 77 2.74 -10.51 10.95
N PRO A 78 1.53 -10.14 11.42
CA PRO A 78 0.85 -8.86 11.22
C PRO A 78 1.43 -7.72 12.08
N ASN A 79 1.18 -6.48 11.65
CA ASN A 79 1.49 -5.25 12.38
C ASN A 79 0.42 -4.17 12.14
N GLU A 80 0.64 -2.96 12.66
CA GLU A 80 -0.27 -1.83 12.50
C GLU A 80 -0.50 -1.39 11.05
N HIS A 81 0.53 -1.45 10.20
CA HIS A 81 0.44 -1.08 8.79
C HIS A 81 -0.40 -2.09 8.01
N THR A 82 -0.14 -3.40 8.21
CA THR A 82 -0.92 -4.45 7.54
C THR A 82 -2.37 -4.46 8.01
N LYS A 83 -2.62 -4.17 9.30
CA LYS A 83 -3.98 -4.05 9.83
C LYS A 83 -4.75 -2.91 9.15
N ARG A 84 -4.12 -1.75 9.00
CA ARG A 84 -4.77 -0.59 8.36
C ARG A 84 -5.05 -0.83 6.87
N LEU A 85 -4.14 -1.50 6.17
CA LEU A 85 -4.35 -1.92 4.78
C LEU A 85 -5.52 -2.91 4.67
N GLU A 86 -5.58 -3.91 5.56
CA GLU A 86 -6.69 -4.86 5.63
C GLU A 86 -8.03 -4.16 5.89
N GLU A 87 -8.08 -3.25 6.87
CA GLU A 87 -9.29 -2.48 7.20
C GLU A 87 -9.79 -1.67 5.99
N LYS A 88 -8.88 -1.01 5.26
CA LYS A 88 -9.21 -0.24 4.06
C LYS A 88 -9.69 -1.14 2.91
N ALA A 89 -9.06 -2.28 2.70
CA ALA A 89 -9.47 -3.25 1.69
C ALA A 89 -10.90 -3.77 1.97
N ARG A 90 -11.21 -4.06 3.24
CA ARG A 90 -12.55 -4.46 3.68
C ARG A 90 -13.59 -3.34 3.54
N GLU A 91 -13.23 -2.11 3.89
CA GLU A 91 -14.10 -0.93 3.76
C GLU A 91 -14.59 -0.73 2.32
N LEU A 92 -13.68 -0.93 1.34
CA LEU A 92 -13.96 -0.70 -0.08
C LEU A 92 -14.36 -1.96 -0.86
N ASP A 93 -14.39 -3.14 -0.20
CA ASP A 93 -14.64 -4.45 -0.83
C ASP A 93 -13.69 -4.73 -2.01
N ILE A 94 -12.39 -4.55 -1.76
CA ILE A 94 -11.30 -4.78 -2.73
C ILE A 94 -10.20 -5.67 -2.15
N TYR A 95 -9.25 -6.03 -3.00
CA TYR A 95 -8.02 -6.76 -2.68
C TYR A 95 -6.77 -5.87 -2.83
#